data_AF-A0A9E5V149-F1
#
_entry.id   AF-A0A9E5V149-F1
#
_cell.length_a   1.000
_cell.length_b   1.000
_cell.length_c   1.000
_cell.angle_alpha   90.00
_cell.angle_beta   90.00
_cell.angle_gamma   90.00
#
_symmetry.space_group_name_H-M   'P 1'
#
loop_
_entity.id
_entity.type
_entity.pdbx_description
1 polymer ?
#
loop_
_entity_poly.entity_id
_entity_poly.type
_entity_poly.pdbx_seq_one_letter_code
_entity_poly.pdbx_strand_id
1 'polypeptide(L)'
;MGLLKELEGTVEGWQTELQQILLQIQALYLEGPIIDGWLESHPREAQPNPSTVESSTVIRHAEVDQLMDYVQEICNVQPETEQTVACESPRTGYRLCGLGEDGQPWSRPCPPEQIAQVSLAIARYQKLRQLLGRKQYLEARLSQLAQTLIALHSRLHDPTLK
;
A
#
# COMPACT_ATOMS: atom_id res chain seq x y z
N MET A 1 -30.16 -30.52 4.69
CA MET A 1 -29.26 -30.76 3.54
C MET A 1 -27.97 -31.35 4.09
N GLY A 2 -27.35 -32.33 3.43
CA GLY A 2 -26.23 -33.08 4.04
C GLY A 2 -24.92 -32.30 4.10
N LEU A 3 -24.10 -32.57 5.12
CA LEU A 3 -22.78 -31.95 5.35
C LEU A 3 -21.85 -31.97 4.12
N LEU A 4 -21.84 -33.05 3.35
CA LEU A 4 -21.03 -33.15 2.13
C LEU A 4 -21.44 -32.13 1.07
N LYS A 5 -22.73 -31.85 0.95
CA LYS A 5 -23.26 -30.86 -0.01
C LYS A 5 -22.94 -29.43 0.42
N GLU A 6 -22.84 -29.18 1.73
CA GLU A 6 -22.37 -27.90 2.27
C GLU A 6 -20.85 -27.72 2.05
N LEU A 7 -20.07 -28.79 2.21
CA LEU A 7 -18.64 -28.78 1.90
C LEU A 7 -18.38 -28.55 0.41
N GLU A 8 -19.12 -29.22 -0.47
CA GLU A 8 -19.06 -29.00 -1.92
C GLU A 8 -19.33 -27.53 -2.25
N GLY A 9 -20.42 -26.96 -1.73
CA GLY A 9 -20.75 -25.54 -1.95
C GLY A 9 -19.69 -24.56 -1.43
N THR A 10 -19.05 -24.86 -0.29
CA THR A 10 -17.97 -24.00 0.23
C THR A 10 -16.69 -24.12 -0.63
N VAL A 11 -16.36 -25.31 -1.12
CA VAL A 11 -15.22 -25.53 -2.03
C VAL A 11 -15.43 -24.84 -3.37
N GLU A 12 -16.62 -24.96 -3.97
CA GLU A 12 -16.98 -24.24 -5.20
C GLU A 12 -16.86 -22.72 -5.00
N GLY A 13 -17.32 -22.21 -3.86
CA GLY A 13 -17.16 -20.81 -3.47
C GLY A 13 -15.68 -20.38 -3.42
N TRP A 14 -14.81 -21.18 -2.80
CA TRP A 14 -13.38 -20.87 -2.75
C TRP A 14 -12.70 -20.96 -4.12
N GLN A 15 -13.07 -21.92 -4.96
CA GLN A 15 -12.51 -22.06 -6.30
C GLN A 15 -12.90 -20.89 -7.21
N THR A 16 -14.17 -20.48 -7.17
CA THR A 16 -14.65 -19.31 -7.93
C THR A 16 -13.98 -18.03 -7.47
N GLU A 17 -13.83 -17.84 -6.16
CA GLU A 17 -13.09 -16.71 -5.59
C GLU A 17 -11.61 -16.70 -6.05
N LEU A 18 -10.95 -17.86 -6.06
CA LEU A 18 -9.57 -17.99 -6.52
C LEU A 18 -9.43 -17.59 -8.00
N GLN A 19 -10.34 -18.03 -8.85
CA GLN A 19 -10.39 -17.62 -10.26
C GLN A 19 -10.59 -16.10 -10.41
N GLN A 20 -11.48 -15.50 -9.63
CA GLN A 20 -11.69 -14.05 -9.63
C GLN A 20 -10.44 -13.29 -9.19
N ILE A 21 -9.74 -13.76 -8.17
CA ILE A 21 -8.49 -13.14 -7.70
C ILE A 21 -7.44 -13.15 -8.82
N LEU A 22 -7.30 -14.26 -9.56
CA LEU A 22 -6.36 -14.34 -10.68
C LEU A 22 -6.68 -13.31 -11.77
N LEU A 23 -7.96 -13.15 -12.11
CA LEU A 23 -8.40 -12.13 -13.07
C LEU A 23 -8.12 -10.71 -12.56
N GLN A 24 -8.37 -10.44 -11.28
CA GLN A 24 -8.08 -9.14 -10.68
C GLN A 24 -6.58 -8.83 -10.66
N ILE A 25 -5.73 -9.84 -10.39
CA ILE A 25 -4.28 -9.69 -10.48
C ILE A 25 -3.87 -9.35 -11.92
N GLN A 26 -4.39 -10.05 -12.92
CA GLN A 26 -4.11 -9.76 -14.32
C GLN A 26 -4.54 -8.35 -14.72
N ALA A 27 -5.74 -7.92 -14.28
CA ALA A 27 -6.23 -6.58 -14.54
C ALA A 27 -5.29 -5.50 -13.98
N LEU A 28 -4.76 -5.68 -12.76
CA LEU A 28 -3.81 -4.73 -12.17
C LEU A 28 -2.53 -4.55 -13.00
N TYR A 29 -2.00 -5.62 -13.58
CA TYR A 29 -0.84 -5.53 -14.46
C TYR A 29 -1.14 -4.80 -15.78
N LEU A 30 -2.39 -4.82 -16.24
CA LEU A 30 -2.81 -4.08 -17.44
C LEU A 30 -3.07 -2.59 -17.14
N GLU A 31 -3.42 -2.24 -15.91
CA GLU A 31 -3.69 -0.85 -15.50
C GLU A 31 -2.41 0.04 -15.50
N GLY A 32 -1.23 -0.55 -15.34
CA GLY A 32 0.05 0.15 -15.50
C GLY A 32 1.10 -0.23 -14.45
N PRO A 33 2.07 0.66 -14.16
CA PRO A 33 3.19 0.32 -13.29
C PRO A 33 2.76 0.04 -11.86
N ILE A 34 3.51 -0.84 -11.21
CA ILE A 34 3.36 -1.27 -9.83
C ILE A 34 4.69 -1.02 -9.13
N ILE A 35 4.68 -0.29 -8.03
CA ILE A 35 5.90 0.13 -7.32
C ILE A 35 5.82 -0.31 -5.86
N ASP A 36 6.81 -1.06 -5.41
CA ASP A 36 7.03 -1.32 -3.99
C ASP A 36 7.85 -0.18 -3.39
N GLY A 37 7.18 0.75 -2.71
CA GLY A 37 7.82 1.91 -2.11
C GLY A 37 6.83 2.82 -1.39
N TRP A 38 7.36 3.91 -0.85
CA TRP A 38 6.60 4.97 -0.20
C TRP A 38 7.09 6.34 -0.65
N LEU A 39 6.22 7.34 -0.57
CA LEU A 39 6.57 8.73 -0.82
C LEU A 39 6.89 9.41 0.51
N GLU A 40 8.03 10.07 0.56
CA GLU A 40 8.49 10.86 1.70
C GLU A 40 8.49 12.34 1.32
N SER A 41 7.85 13.17 2.15
CA SER A 41 7.87 14.62 2.01
C SER A 41 9.04 15.20 2.77
N HIS A 42 9.81 16.09 2.15
CA HIS A 42 10.82 16.90 2.82
C HIS A 42 10.49 18.39 2.73
N PRO A 43 10.72 19.14 3.80
CA PRO A 43 10.74 20.59 3.71
C PRO A 43 11.83 21.00 2.71
N ARG A 44 11.55 22.00 1.88
CA ARG A 44 12.57 22.59 1.02
C ARG A 44 13.66 23.17 1.94
N GLU A 45 14.86 22.62 1.90
CA GLU A 45 16.03 23.24 2.55
C GLU A 45 16.14 24.65 1.98
N ALA A 46 15.80 25.65 2.81
CA ALA A 46 16.24 27.01 2.58
C ALA A 46 17.77 26.96 2.49
N GLN A 47 18.31 27.62 1.47
CA GLN A 47 19.74 27.61 1.15
C GLN A 47 20.61 27.73 2.41
N PRO A 48 21.72 26.98 2.50
CA PRO A 48 22.54 26.94 3.71
C PRO A 48 23.22 28.30 3.91
N ASN A 49 22.70 29.09 4.84
CA ASN A 49 23.53 30.04 5.55
C ASN A 49 24.53 29.20 6.39
N PRO A 50 25.85 29.44 6.32
CA PRO A 50 26.89 28.56 6.88
C PRO A 50 27.00 28.60 8.42
N SER A 51 25.89 28.69 9.13
CA SER A 51 25.84 28.63 10.59
C SER A 51 24.57 27.93 11.04
N THR A 52 24.61 26.60 11.08
CA THR A 52 24.15 25.77 12.22
C THR A 52 24.23 24.31 11.78
N VAL A 53 25.18 23.59 12.36
CA VAL A 53 25.37 22.16 12.17
C VAL A 53 24.35 21.44 13.07
N GLU A 54 23.79 20.34 12.56
CA GLU A 54 23.13 19.23 13.29
C GLU A 54 21.71 19.47 13.85
N SER A 55 20.71 18.86 13.20
CA SER A 55 19.82 17.84 13.82
C SER A 55 18.55 17.67 12.98
N SER A 56 18.48 16.61 12.17
CA SER A 56 17.18 16.05 11.77
C SER A 56 16.55 15.31 12.94
N THR A 57 15.22 15.37 13.08
CA THR A 57 14.33 14.53 13.93
C THR A 57 13.82 15.05 15.28
N VAL A 58 13.80 16.36 15.55
CA VAL A 58 12.98 16.89 16.65
C VAL A 58 12.21 18.11 16.14
N ILE A 59 10.87 18.05 16.16
CA ILE A 59 10.00 19.23 16.09
C ILE A 59 10.39 20.09 17.31
N ARG A 60 11.35 21.00 17.12
CA ARG A 60 11.77 21.95 18.14
C ARG A 60 10.84 23.16 18.05
N HIS A 61 10.65 23.84 19.18
CA HIS A 61 9.65 24.90 19.37
C HIS A 61 9.76 26.10 18.40
N ALA A 62 10.76 26.12 17.51
CA ALA A 62 10.90 27.04 16.39
C ALA A 62 9.91 26.78 15.23
N GLU A 63 9.26 25.61 15.18
CA GLU A 63 8.23 25.30 14.17
C GLU A 63 6.83 25.82 14.56
N VAL A 64 6.63 26.22 15.83
CA VAL A 64 5.36 26.82 16.27
C VAL A 64 5.18 28.19 15.60
N ASP A 65 6.25 29.00 15.51
CA ASP A 65 6.18 30.31 14.85
C ASP A 65 5.87 30.16 13.35
N GLN A 66 6.48 29.20 12.66
CA GLN A 66 6.15 28.89 11.26
C GLN A 66 4.72 28.38 11.08
N LEU A 67 4.21 27.56 12.01
CA LEU A 67 2.82 27.12 12.00
C LEU A 67 1.85 28.27 12.27
N MET A 68 2.21 29.20 13.16
CA MET A 68 1.42 30.39 13.46
C MET A 68 1.39 31.34 12.27
N ASP A 69 2.52 31.55 11.59
CA ASP A 69 2.60 32.32 10.36
C ASP A 69 1.74 31.69 9.25
N TYR A 70 1.80 30.37 9.08
CA TYR A 70 0.96 29.63 8.13
C TYR A 70 -0.54 29.72 8.44
N VAL A 71 -0.92 29.56 9.72
CA VAL A 71 -2.32 29.72 10.16
C VAL A 71 -2.79 31.16 9.98
N GLN A 72 -1.91 32.14 10.24
CA GLN A 72 -2.21 33.56 10.03
C GLN A 72 -2.40 33.88 8.55
N GLU A 73 -1.57 33.31 7.66
CA GLU A 73 -1.73 33.42 6.21
C GLU A 73 -3.08 32.84 5.76
N ILE A 74 -3.48 31.66 6.25
CA ILE A 74 -4.78 31.04 5.93
C ILE A 74 -5.94 31.89 6.43
N CYS A 75 -5.85 32.42 7.65
CA CYS A 75 -6.90 33.24 8.26
C CYS A 75 -7.01 34.63 7.61
N ASN A 76 -5.93 35.14 7.01
CA ASN A 76 -5.92 36.43 6.31
C ASN A 76 -6.48 36.36 4.88
N VAL A 77 -6.74 35.17 4.33
CA VAL A 77 -7.46 35.02 3.04
C VAL A 77 -8.95 35.25 3.27
N GLN A 78 -9.37 36.51 3.27
CA GLN A 78 -10.77 36.89 3.05
C GLN A 78 -11.10 36.90 1.53
N PRO A 79 -12.36 36.62 1.14
CA PRO A 79 -12.71 36.20 -0.22
C PRO A 79 -13.00 37.40 -1.12
N GLU A 80 -12.02 38.26 -1.40
CA GLU A 80 -12.24 39.42 -2.26
C GLU A 80 -11.04 39.68 -3.18
N THR A 81 -10.90 38.87 -4.22
CA THR A 81 -10.71 39.26 -5.64
C THR A 81 -10.23 38.07 -6.47
N GLU A 82 -10.84 37.93 -7.65
CA GLU A 82 -10.42 37.03 -8.72
C GLU A 82 -9.04 37.46 -9.25
N GLN A 83 -8.00 37.04 -8.56
CA GLN A 83 -6.65 37.02 -9.10
C GLN A 83 -6.18 35.59 -8.96
N THR A 84 -5.65 35.04 -10.04
CA THR A 84 -4.93 33.76 -10.07
C THR A 84 -3.72 33.87 -9.15
N VAL A 85 -3.96 33.76 -7.85
CA VAL A 85 -2.94 33.55 -6.84
C VAL A 85 -2.46 32.14 -7.10
N ALA A 86 -1.39 32.01 -7.88
CA ALA A 86 -0.53 30.86 -7.76
C ALA A 86 -0.03 30.89 -6.32
N CYS A 87 -0.76 30.25 -5.41
CA CYS A 87 -0.30 30.00 -4.06
C CYS A 87 0.97 29.17 -4.20
N GLU A 88 2.12 29.84 -4.26
CA GLU A 88 3.42 29.20 -4.07
C GLU A 88 3.58 28.93 -2.58
N SER A 89 2.69 28.09 -2.04
CA SER A 89 2.94 27.39 -0.78
C SER A 89 4.35 26.79 -0.88
N PRO A 90 5.18 26.85 0.17
CA PRO A 90 6.54 26.32 0.13
C PRO A 90 6.48 24.87 -0.33
N ARG A 91 6.78 24.63 -1.62
CA ARG A 91 6.54 23.33 -2.25
C ARG A 91 7.44 22.33 -1.55
N THR A 92 6.85 21.48 -0.71
CA THR A 92 7.52 20.34 -0.11
C THR A 92 8.03 19.45 -1.24
N GLY A 93 9.32 19.13 -1.20
CA GLY A 93 9.91 18.22 -2.16
C GLY A 93 9.52 16.79 -1.80
N TYR A 94 9.28 15.94 -2.80
CA TYR A 94 8.96 14.54 -2.56
C TYR A 94 10.11 13.65 -3.00
N ARG A 95 10.34 12.56 -2.26
CA ARG A 95 11.25 11.48 -2.63
C ARG A 95 10.46 10.17 -2.66
N LEU A 96 10.71 9.36 -3.68
CA LEU A 96 10.27 7.97 -3.71
C LEU A 96 11.34 7.14 -3.03
N CYS A 97 10.94 6.47 -1.95
CA CYS A 97 11.80 5.63 -1.14
C CYS A 97 11.34 4.17 -1.24
N GLY A 98 12.27 3.24 -1.11
CA GLY A 98 11.97 1.81 -1.17
C GLY A 98 13.11 0.98 -0.61
N LEU A 99 12.90 -0.33 -0.53
CA LEU A 99 13.93 -1.30 -0.18
C LEU A 99 14.43 -1.96 -1.46
N GLY A 100 15.75 -2.07 -1.60
CA GLY A 100 16.38 -2.85 -2.66
C GLY A 100 16.34 -4.34 -2.35
N GLU A 101 16.71 -5.18 -3.32
CA GLU A 101 16.83 -6.63 -3.14
C GLU A 101 17.86 -6.98 -2.04
N ASP A 102 18.87 -6.12 -1.85
CA ASP A 102 19.89 -6.23 -0.79
C ASP A 102 19.39 -5.80 0.60
N GLY A 103 18.11 -5.43 0.73
CA GLY A 103 17.51 -4.90 1.97
C GLY A 103 17.97 -3.47 2.32
N GLN A 104 18.78 -2.84 1.47
CA GLN A 104 19.23 -1.46 1.66
C GLN A 104 18.16 -0.46 1.19
N PRO A 105 17.91 0.62 1.95
CA PRO A 105 16.98 1.67 1.53
C PRO A 105 17.57 2.47 0.36
N TRP A 106 16.76 2.77 -0.63
CA TRP A 106 17.08 3.70 -1.71
C TRP A 106 16.09 4.86 -1.71
N SER A 107 16.54 6.04 -2.15
CA SER A 107 15.69 7.22 -2.33
C SER A 107 15.98 7.87 -3.67
N ARG A 108 14.92 8.32 -4.36
CA ARG A 108 15.01 9.06 -5.64
C ARG A 108 14.13 10.31 -5.59
N PRO A 109 14.60 11.46 -6.09
CA PRO A 109 13.76 12.65 -6.15
C PRO A 109 12.54 12.40 -7.04
N CYS A 110 11.35 12.75 -6.54
CA CYS A 110 10.10 12.66 -7.28
C CYS A 110 9.57 14.08 -7.54
N PRO A 111 9.47 14.51 -8.80
CA PRO A 111 8.88 15.81 -9.11
C PRO A 111 7.38 15.81 -8.76
N PRO A 112 6.82 16.97 -8.40
CA PRO A 112 5.44 17.06 -7.92
C PRO A 112 4.41 16.59 -8.95
N GLU A 113 4.69 16.76 -10.24
CA GLU A 113 3.82 16.32 -11.34
C GLU A 113 3.66 14.79 -11.38
N GLN A 114 4.65 14.03 -10.89
CA GLN A 114 4.64 12.57 -10.91
C GLN A 114 4.05 11.94 -9.65
N ILE A 115 3.78 12.73 -8.59
CA ILE A 115 3.29 12.21 -7.30
C ILE A 115 2.02 11.39 -7.47
N ALA A 116 1.05 11.89 -8.23
CA ALA A 116 -0.23 11.20 -8.43
C ALA A 116 -0.06 9.86 -9.19
N GLN A 117 0.86 9.82 -10.14
CA GLN A 117 1.16 8.59 -10.89
C GLN A 117 1.88 7.57 -10.00
N VAL A 118 2.85 8.03 -9.19
CA VAL A 118 3.62 7.18 -8.28
C VAL A 118 2.73 6.67 -7.14
N SER A 119 1.85 7.51 -6.57
CA SER A 119 0.92 7.09 -5.53
C SER A 119 -0.06 6.03 -6.03
N LEU A 120 -0.55 6.16 -7.27
CA LEU A 120 -1.37 5.14 -7.91
C LEU A 120 -0.60 3.83 -8.09
N ALA A 121 0.65 3.89 -8.53
CA ALA A 121 1.51 2.71 -8.69
C ALA A 121 1.80 1.99 -7.36
N ILE A 122 1.99 2.75 -6.27
CA ILE A 122 2.12 2.22 -4.90
C ILE A 122 0.80 1.59 -4.43
N ALA A 123 -0.33 2.25 -4.66
CA ALA A 123 -1.65 1.72 -4.29
C ALA A 123 -1.95 0.39 -5.01
N ARG A 124 -1.58 0.28 -6.29
CA ARG A 124 -1.67 -0.99 -7.05
C ARG A 124 -0.82 -2.08 -6.43
N TYR A 125 0.39 -1.75 -5.97
CA TYR A 125 1.25 -2.71 -5.29
C TYR A 125 0.63 -3.23 -3.99
N GLN A 126 0.05 -2.34 -3.19
CA GLN A 126 -0.65 -2.73 -1.97
C GLN A 126 -1.85 -3.65 -2.27
N LYS A 127 -2.65 -3.31 -3.29
CA LYS A 127 -3.77 -4.15 -3.73
C LYS A 127 -3.30 -5.51 -4.24
N LEU A 128 -2.20 -5.55 -5.00
CA LEU A 128 -1.59 -6.80 -5.45
C LEU A 128 -1.17 -7.67 -4.26
N ARG A 129 -0.50 -7.10 -3.24
CA ARG A 129 -0.14 -7.82 -2.01
C ARG A 129 -1.36 -8.41 -1.31
N GLN A 130 -2.45 -7.65 -1.21
CA GLN A 130 -3.69 -8.12 -0.60
C GLN A 130 -4.27 -9.31 -1.37
N LEU A 131 -4.32 -9.23 -2.71
CA LEU A 131 -4.82 -10.31 -3.57
C LEU A 131 -3.97 -11.58 -3.47
N LEU A 132 -2.64 -11.43 -3.46
CA LEU A 132 -1.72 -12.56 -3.29
C LEU A 132 -1.88 -13.23 -1.93
N GLY A 133 -2.02 -12.44 -0.86
CA GLY A 133 -2.30 -12.98 0.48
C GLY A 133 -3.62 -13.75 0.52
N ARG A 134 -4.68 -13.22 -0.11
CA ARG A 134 -5.97 -13.91 -0.20
C ARG A 134 -5.90 -15.20 -1.02
N LYS A 135 -5.18 -15.18 -2.15
CA LYS A 135 -4.92 -16.37 -2.98
C LYS A 135 -4.26 -17.47 -2.15
N GLN A 136 -3.14 -17.15 -1.48
CA GLN A 136 -2.41 -18.11 -0.65
C GLN A 136 -3.28 -18.68 0.47
N TYR A 137 -4.12 -17.85 1.09
CA TYR A 137 -5.06 -18.30 2.11
C TYR A 137 -6.08 -19.33 1.59
N LEU A 138 -6.67 -19.08 0.42
CA LEU A 138 -7.62 -20.01 -0.20
C LEU A 138 -6.94 -21.32 -0.63
N GLU A 139 -5.72 -21.24 -1.19
CA GLU A 139 -4.92 -22.41 -1.56
C GLU A 139 -4.57 -23.27 -0.33
N ALA A 140 -4.20 -22.63 0.78
CA ALA A 140 -3.94 -23.31 2.05
C ALA A 140 -5.21 -24.01 2.60
N ARG A 141 -6.38 -23.36 2.50
CA ARG A 141 -7.64 -23.99 2.93
C ARG A 141 -8.04 -25.18 2.07
N LEU A 142 -7.96 -25.05 0.75
CA LEU A 142 -8.29 -26.13 -0.18
C LEU A 142 -7.36 -27.33 0.01
N SER A 143 -6.05 -27.09 0.15
CA SER A 143 -5.08 -28.15 0.43
C SER A 143 -5.33 -28.83 1.78
N GLN A 144 -5.63 -28.07 2.83
CA GLN A 144 -5.98 -28.62 4.14
C GLN A 144 -7.23 -29.50 4.06
N LEU A 145 -8.29 -29.06 3.36
CA LEU A 145 -9.52 -29.84 3.19
C LEU A 145 -9.25 -31.13 2.41
N ALA A 146 -8.45 -31.08 1.34
CA ALA A 146 -8.07 -32.27 0.59
C ALA A 146 -7.34 -33.29 1.49
N GLN A 147 -6.40 -32.82 2.32
CA GLN A 147 -5.68 -33.67 3.27
C GLN A 147 -6.61 -34.31 4.29
N THR A 148 -7.57 -33.56 4.85
CA THR A 148 -8.51 -34.10 5.83
C THR A 148 -9.44 -35.14 5.20
N LEU A 149 -9.94 -34.90 3.98
CA LEU A 149 -10.76 -35.87 3.25
C LEU A 149 -9.99 -37.16 2.94
N ILE A 150 -8.75 -37.06 2.48
CA ILE A 150 -7.89 -38.23 2.23
C ILE A 150 -7.66 -39.02 3.52
N ALA A 151 -7.36 -38.34 4.63
CA ALA A 151 -7.17 -38.98 5.93
C ALA A 151 -8.44 -39.69 6.40
N LEU A 152 -9.62 -39.07 6.28
CA LEU A 152 -10.89 -39.71 6.62
C LEU A 152 -11.19 -40.91 5.72
N HIS A 153 -10.96 -40.78 4.41
CA HIS A 153 -11.14 -41.87 3.46
C HIS A 153 -10.23 -43.06 3.81
N SER A 154 -8.96 -42.81 4.15
CA SER A 154 -8.03 -43.87 4.56
C SER A 154 -8.52 -44.64 5.80
N ARG A 155 -9.05 -43.93 6.82
CA ARG A 155 -9.60 -44.54 8.03
C ARG A 155 -10.86 -45.36 7.78
N LEU A 156 -11.70 -44.95 6.83
CA LEU A 156 -12.90 -45.68 6.45
C LEU A 156 -12.59 -46.91 5.58
N HIS A 157 -11.47 -46.88 4.85
CA HIS A 157 -11.04 -47.97 3.99
C HIS A 157 -10.12 -48.97 4.68
N ASP A 158 -9.56 -48.64 5.85
CA ASP A 158 -8.73 -49.54 6.64
C ASP A 158 -9.59 -50.66 7.29
N PRO A 159 -9.46 -51.94 6.88
CA PRO A 159 -10.32 -53.02 7.32
C PRO A 159 -9.95 -53.60 8.70
N THR A 160 -9.01 -52.98 9.43
CA THR A 160 -8.39 -53.55 10.63
C THR A 160 -9.08 -53.21 11.97
N LEU A 161 -10.30 -52.64 11.92
CA LEU A 161 -11.19 -52.51 13.08
C LEU A 161 -12.41 -53.44 12.93
N LYS A 162 -12.17 -54.75 13.05
CA LYS A 162 -13.16 -55.75 13.46
C LYS A 162 -12.56 -56.64 14.53
#